data_AF-A0A954PGZ9-F1
#
_entry.id   AF-A0A954PGZ9-F1
#
_cell.length_a   1.000
_cell.length_b   1.000
_cell.length_c   1.000
_cell.angle_alpha   90.00
_cell.angle_beta   90.00
_cell.angle_gamma   90.00
#
_symmetry.space_group_name_H-M   'P 1'
#
loop_
_entity.id
_entity.type
_entity.pdbx_description
1 polymer ?
#
loop_
_entity_poly.entity_id
_entity_poly.type
_entity_poly.pdbx_seq_one_letter_code
_entity_poly.pdbx_strand_id
1 'polypeptide(L)'
;MTSFLILKEAVKYSGKSDSTLKRLIREITADPDHEDRHLIDPDHEALQARKEAGEPYIWKIHTDLLDKRYRAEEGTTSEPAAAKEPTSTEGQSTVLSLLREQLEAKDRQIETLEKQLDRKDDQISSQNERMREQNILMKDLQQRLAIAAPSQQADVISANTEQGSKDANAKKSKDSIWTREFHLFRRRDS
;
A
#
# COMPACT_ATOMS: atom_id res chain seq x y z
N MET A 1 -23.09 11.08 -21.65
CA MET A 1 -23.44 11.09 -20.21
C MET A 1 -22.16 11.39 -19.47
N THR A 2 -22.12 12.53 -18.81
CA THR A 2 -20.96 13.10 -18.13
C THR A 2 -20.82 12.45 -16.76
N SER A 3 -19.73 11.75 -16.49
CA SER A 3 -19.54 10.97 -15.26
C SER A 3 -18.20 11.28 -14.61
N PHE A 4 -18.21 11.42 -13.28
CA PHE A 4 -16.99 11.52 -12.49
C PHE A 4 -16.42 10.13 -12.25
N LEU A 5 -15.22 9.89 -12.76
CA LEU A 5 -14.50 8.64 -12.59
C LEU A 5 -13.48 8.80 -11.46
N ILE A 6 -13.35 7.77 -10.62
CA ILE A 6 -12.25 7.71 -9.65
C ILE A 6 -10.94 7.55 -10.43
N LEU A 7 -9.82 8.05 -9.90
CA LEU A 7 -8.51 7.97 -10.56
C LEU A 7 -8.17 6.58 -11.16
N LYS A 8 -8.49 5.49 -10.47
CA LYS A 8 -8.30 4.11 -10.98
C LYS A 8 -9.16 3.77 -12.19
N GLU A 9 -10.37 4.30 -12.25
CA GLU A 9 -11.28 4.12 -13.38
C GLU A 9 -10.86 5.03 -14.53
N ALA A 10 -10.40 6.24 -14.24
CA ALA A 10 -9.83 7.17 -15.21
C ALA A 10 -8.56 6.60 -15.88
N VAL A 11 -7.72 5.86 -15.14
CA VAL A 11 -6.58 5.11 -15.72
C VAL A 11 -7.06 4.07 -16.73
N LYS A 12 -8.09 3.29 -16.39
CA LYS A 12 -8.65 2.28 -17.29
C LYS A 12 -9.33 2.90 -18.51
N TYR A 13 -9.99 4.04 -18.32
CA TYR A 13 -10.71 4.75 -19.37
C TYR A 13 -9.77 5.46 -20.35
N SER A 14 -8.71 6.12 -19.84
CA SER A 14 -7.77 6.88 -20.67
C SER A 14 -6.57 6.06 -21.19
N GLY A 15 -6.32 4.87 -20.62
CA GLY A 15 -5.12 4.08 -20.89
C GLY A 15 -3.82 4.71 -20.39
N LYS A 16 -3.88 5.83 -19.64
CA LYS A 16 -2.71 6.52 -19.08
C LYS A 16 -2.40 6.07 -17.66
N SER A 17 -1.13 6.18 -17.26
CA SER A 17 -0.71 5.82 -15.92
C SER A 17 -1.28 6.74 -14.84
N ASP A 18 -1.42 6.20 -13.63
CA ASP A 18 -1.87 6.93 -12.44
C ASP A 18 -1.02 8.19 -12.15
N SER A 19 0.29 8.12 -12.40
CA SER A 19 1.21 9.23 -12.23
C SER A 19 0.93 10.39 -13.20
N THR A 20 0.61 10.09 -14.45
CA THR A 20 0.29 11.10 -15.47
C THR A 20 -1.01 11.82 -15.14
N LEU A 21 -2.04 11.08 -14.72
CA LEU A 21 -3.31 11.68 -14.29
C LEU A 21 -3.15 12.53 -13.02
N LYS A 22 -2.34 12.08 -12.05
CA LYS A 22 -2.01 12.90 -10.86
C LYS A 22 -1.26 14.18 -11.22
N ARG A 23 -0.35 14.13 -12.20
CA ARG A 23 0.36 15.31 -12.69
C ARG A 23 -0.60 16.31 -13.34
N LEU A 24 -1.48 15.82 -14.20
CA LEU A 24 -2.52 16.61 -14.84
C LEU A 24 -3.44 17.29 -13.82
N ILE A 25 -3.91 16.54 -12.83
CA ILE A 25 -4.70 17.09 -11.72
C ILE A 25 -3.93 18.19 -11.00
N ARG A 26 -2.64 17.98 -10.69
CA ARG A 26 -1.82 18.99 -10.00
C ARG A 26 -1.63 20.26 -10.82
N GLU A 27 -1.48 20.14 -12.13
CA GLU A 27 -1.36 21.28 -13.05
C GLU A 27 -2.64 22.11 -13.06
N ILE A 28 -3.79 21.46 -13.24
CA ILE A 28 -5.10 22.13 -13.24
C ILE A 28 -5.46 22.66 -11.85
N THR A 29 -4.98 22.02 -10.78
CA THR A 29 -5.27 22.46 -9.41
C THR A 29 -4.28 23.47 -8.85
N ALA A 30 -3.16 23.70 -9.54
CA ALA A 30 -2.21 24.76 -9.21
C ALA A 30 -2.77 26.14 -9.56
N ASP A 31 -3.51 26.25 -10.68
CA ASP A 31 -4.15 27.48 -11.11
C ASP A 31 -5.63 27.50 -10.70
N PRO A 32 -6.06 28.41 -9.81
CA PRO A 32 -7.45 28.45 -9.33
C PRO A 32 -8.45 28.86 -10.42
N ASP A 33 -8.03 29.67 -11.38
CA ASP A 33 -8.87 30.16 -12.50
C ASP A 33 -8.79 29.28 -13.76
N HIS A 34 -8.29 28.04 -13.63
CA HIS A 34 -8.15 27.16 -14.79
C HIS A 34 -9.53 26.79 -15.36
N GLU A 35 -9.71 26.92 -16.68
CA GLU A 35 -10.99 26.66 -17.37
C GLU A 35 -11.55 25.28 -17.04
N ASP A 36 -10.70 24.25 -17.00
CA ASP A 36 -11.09 22.87 -16.66
C ASP A 36 -11.13 22.56 -15.14
N ARG A 37 -11.02 23.54 -14.25
CA ARG A 37 -11.04 23.31 -12.78
C ARG A 37 -12.32 22.65 -12.30
N HIS A 38 -13.46 23.06 -12.87
CA HIS A 38 -14.79 22.53 -12.56
C HIS A 38 -14.97 21.04 -12.94
N LEU A 39 -14.03 20.46 -13.67
CA LEU A 39 -14.03 19.07 -14.10
C LEU A 39 -13.25 18.14 -13.15
N ILE A 40 -12.74 18.67 -12.03
CA ILE A 40 -11.99 17.91 -11.03
C ILE A 40 -12.66 18.06 -9.66
N ASP A 41 -12.92 16.92 -9.04
CA ASP A 41 -13.39 16.82 -7.66
C ASP A 41 -12.26 16.28 -6.77
N PRO A 42 -12.05 16.81 -5.56
CA PRO A 42 -12.79 17.90 -4.91
C PRO A 42 -12.41 19.31 -5.40
N ASP A 43 -13.38 20.22 -5.33
CA ASP A 43 -13.22 21.64 -5.67
C ASP A 43 -12.15 22.34 -4.80
N HIS A 44 -11.66 23.52 -5.22
CA HIS A 44 -10.51 24.20 -4.62
C HIS A 44 -10.69 24.47 -3.12
N GLU A 45 -11.83 25.04 -2.75
CA GLU A 45 -12.16 25.34 -1.35
C GLU A 45 -12.29 24.05 -0.52
N ALA A 46 -12.94 23.02 -1.08
CA ALA A 46 -13.09 21.72 -0.43
C ALA A 46 -11.75 20.99 -0.27
N LEU A 47 -10.82 21.18 -1.20
CA LEU A 47 -9.47 20.61 -1.14
C LEU A 47 -8.62 21.32 -0.09
N GLN A 48 -8.68 22.65 -0.03
CA GLN A 48 -8.00 23.42 1.01
C GLN A 48 -8.51 23.03 2.40
N ALA A 49 -9.83 23.00 2.59
CA ALA A 49 -10.45 22.57 3.85
C ALA A 49 -10.02 21.15 4.27
N ARG A 50 -9.99 20.19 3.33
CA ARG A 50 -9.53 18.81 3.62
C ARG A 50 -8.03 18.71 3.89
N LYS A 51 -7.21 19.55 3.23
CA LYS A 51 -5.78 19.63 3.48
C LYS A 51 -5.49 20.19 4.87
N GLU A 52 -6.25 21.20 5.30
CA GLU A 52 -6.18 21.78 6.64
C GLU A 52 -6.71 20.82 7.72
N ALA A 53 -7.76 20.07 7.42
CA ALA A 53 -8.31 19.03 8.29
C ALA A 53 -7.45 17.75 8.36
N GLY A 54 -6.46 17.59 7.47
CA GLY A 54 -5.62 16.40 7.39
C GLY A 54 -6.37 15.13 6.96
N GLU A 55 -7.53 15.28 6.32
CA GLU A 55 -8.38 14.16 5.91
C GLU A 55 -7.90 13.54 4.59
N PRO A 56 -7.93 12.20 4.45
CA PRO A 56 -7.66 11.55 3.18
C PRO A 56 -8.77 11.89 2.18
N TYR A 57 -8.40 12.39 1.00
CA TYR A 57 -9.33 12.66 -0.09
C TYR A 57 -9.02 11.85 -1.35
N ILE A 58 -10.08 11.53 -2.08
CA ILE A 58 -10.02 10.79 -3.34
C ILE A 58 -10.27 11.75 -4.48
N TRP A 59 -9.36 11.77 -5.45
CA TRP A 59 -9.51 12.52 -6.69
C TRP A 59 -10.52 11.84 -7.62
N LYS A 60 -11.48 12.61 -8.11
CA LYS A 60 -12.37 12.22 -9.19
C LYS A 60 -12.19 13.17 -10.36
N ILE A 61 -12.12 12.60 -11.55
CA ILE A 61 -11.89 13.33 -12.80
C ILE A 61 -13.11 13.14 -13.67
N HIS A 62 -13.57 14.22 -14.28
CA HIS A 62 -14.66 14.17 -15.24
C HIS A 62 -14.23 13.51 -16.56
N THR A 63 -15.09 12.70 -17.16
CA THR A 63 -14.85 12.06 -18.47
C THR A 63 -14.47 13.06 -19.55
N ASP A 64 -15.09 14.24 -19.55
CA ASP A 64 -14.88 15.24 -20.61
C ASP A 64 -13.47 15.81 -20.59
N LEU A 65 -12.82 15.86 -19.42
CA LEU A 65 -11.44 16.30 -19.29
C LEU A 65 -10.48 15.29 -19.92
N LEU A 66 -10.79 14.00 -19.75
CA LEU A 66 -10.03 12.91 -20.34
C LEU A 66 -10.25 12.88 -21.86
N ASP A 67 -11.49 13.06 -22.32
CA ASP A 67 -11.80 13.09 -23.74
C ASP A 67 -11.14 14.30 -24.43
N LYS A 68 -11.24 15.51 -23.86
CA LYS A 68 -10.59 16.72 -24.45
C LYS A 68 -9.08 16.56 -24.59
N ARG A 69 -8.39 16.00 -23.59
CA ARG A 69 -6.93 15.92 -23.58
C ARG A 69 -6.37 14.68 -24.27
N TYR A 70 -7.04 13.53 -24.17
CA TYR A 70 -6.50 12.25 -24.66
C TYR A 70 -7.21 11.69 -25.88
N ARG A 71 -8.49 12.03 -26.10
CA ARG A 71 -9.19 11.63 -27.34
C ARG A 71 -8.84 12.55 -28.52
N ALA A 72 -8.48 13.81 -28.25
CA ALA A 72 -7.93 14.71 -29.27
C ALA A 72 -6.55 14.24 -29.79
N GLU A 73 -5.76 13.57 -28.95
CA GLU A 73 -4.45 13.00 -29.35
C GLU A 73 -4.59 11.70 -30.15
N GLU A 74 -5.72 10.99 -30.04
CA GLU A 74 -6.03 9.78 -30.82
C GLU A 74 -6.88 10.07 -32.08
N GLY A 75 -7.27 11.33 -32.30
CA GLY A 75 -8.24 11.76 -33.31
C GLY A 75 -7.70 12.54 -34.51
N THR A 76 -6.39 12.78 -34.64
CA THR A 76 -5.79 13.44 -35.83
C THR A 76 -5.22 12.44 -36.85
N THR A 77 -5.92 11.33 -37.08
CA THR A 77 -5.73 10.49 -38.28
C THR A 77 -7.04 9.86 -38.72
N SER A 78 -7.90 10.65 -39.36
CA SER A 78 -8.84 10.13 -40.37
C SER A 78 -9.52 11.26 -41.17
N GLU A 79 -8.77 11.84 -42.11
CA GLU A 79 -9.34 12.25 -43.41
C GLU A 79 -8.43 11.67 -44.51
N PRO A 80 -8.98 10.94 -45.51
CA PRO A 80 -8.17 10.38 -46.58
C PRO A 80 -8.06 11.39 -47.72
N ALA A 81 -6.98 12.14 -47.76
CA ALA A 81 -6.61 12.91 -48.94
C ALA A 81 -5.09 12.93 -49.14
N ALA A 82 -4.66 12.13 -50.10
CA ALA A 82 -3.51 12.33 -50.98
C ALA A 82 -2.15 12.72 -50.36
N ALA A 83 -1.25 11.73 -50.38
CA ALA A 83 0.17 11.87 -50.71
C ALA A 83 1.02 12.85 -49.89
N LYS A 84 1.73 12.30 -48.90
CA LYS A 84 3.18 12.53 -48.65
C LYS A 84 3.69 11.60 -47.53
N GLU A 85 4.45 10.58 -47.90
CA GLU A 85 5.44 9.92 -47.04
C GLU A 85 6.80 10.62 -47.21
N PRO A 86 7.83 10.36 -46.37
CA PRO A 86 7.81 10.11 -44.93
C PRO A 86 8.94 10.88 -44.20
N THR A 87 8.65 11.62 -43.13
CA THR A 87 9.70 12.16 -42.24
C THR A 87 9.28 12.04 -40.77
N SER A 88 9.16 10.81 -40.26
CA SER A 88 9.18 10.56 -38.81
C SER A 88 9.64 9.14 -38.43
N THR A 89 10.36 8.45 -39.31
CA THR A 89 10.91 7.11 -39.01
C THR A 89 11.99 7.17 -37.93
N GLU A 90 12.75 8.28 -37.87
CA GLU A 90 13.79 8.48 -36.85
C GLU A 90 13.22 8.65 -35.44
N GLY A 91 12.14 9.42 -35.27
CA GLY A 91 11.47 9.61 -33.99
C GLY A 91 10.85 8.33 -33.43
N GLN A 92 10.27 7.49 -34.30
CA GLN A 92 9.74 6.20 -33.91
C GLN A 92 10.86 5.20 -33.58
N SER A 93 11.96 5.22 -34.33
CA SER A 93 13.11 4.36 -34.07
C SER A 93 13.79 4.66 -32.73
N THR A 94 13.87 5.93 -32.34
CA THR A 94 14.47 6.36 -31.05
C THR A 94 13.58 6.01 -29.85
N VAL A 95 12.26 6.11 -30.01
CA VAL A 95 11.32 5.65 -28.98
C VAL A 95 11.38 4.14 -28.82
N LEU A 96 11.42 3.38 -29.92
CA LEU A 96 11.55 1.92 -29.86
C LEU A 96 12.90 1.47 -29.26
N SER A 97 14.00 2.17 -29.57
CA SER A 97 15.29 1.88 -28.94
C SER A 97 15.30 2.19 -27.45
N LEU A 98 14.68 3.30 -27.03
CA LEU A 98 14.54 3.64 -25.61
C LEU A 98 13.68 2.63 -24.87
N LEU A 99 12.57 2.19 -25.47
CA LEU A 99 11.68 1.20 -24.87
C LEU A 99 12.38 -0.17 -24.74
N ARG A 100 13.20 -0.53 -25.74
CA ARG A 100 14.03 -1.73 -25.70
C ARG A 100 15.09 -1.67 -24.60
N GLU A 101 15.78 -0.54 -24.48
CA GLU A 101 16.77 -0.33 -23.40
C GLU A 101 16.11 -0.40 -22.02
N GLN A 102 14.90 0.17 -21.88
CA GLN A 102 14.13 0.08 -20.65
C GLN A 102 13.69 -1.36 -20.34
N LEU A 103 13.28 -2.15 -21.34
CA LEU A 103 12.98 -3.56 -21.17
C LEU A 103 14.22 -4.34 -20.71
N GLU A 104 15.36 -4.15 -21.36
CA GLU A 104 16.61 -4.80 -20.96
C GLU A 104 17.04 -4.41 -19.55
N ALA A 105 16.88 -3.15 -19.16
CA ALA A 105 17.16 -2.69 -17.80
C ALA A 105 16.22 -3.35 -16.78
N LYS A 106 14.94 -3.55 -17.13
CA LYS A 106 13.95 -4.22 -16.29
C LYS A 106 14.22 -5.72 -16.18
N ASP A 107 14.59 -6.38 -17.27
CA ASP A 107 14.96 -7.79 -17.27
C ASP A 107 16.19 -8.03 -16.38
N ARG A 108 17.22 -7.16 -16.45
CA ARG A 108 18.36 -7.20 -15.52
C ARG A 108 17.92 -6.99 -14.07
N GLN A 109 16.98 -6.08 -13.82
CA GLN A 109 16.44 -5.87 -12.48
C GLN A 109 15.73 -7.13 -11.97
N ILE A 110 14.90 -7.77 -12.80
CA ILE A 110 14.23 -9.03 -12.47
C ILE A 110 15.26 -10.10 -12.12
N GLU A 111 16.29 -10.28 -12.94
CA GLU A 111 17.36 -11.27 -12.69
C GLU A 111 18.09 -11.01 -11.36
N THR A 112 18.33 -9.74 -11.01
CA THR A 112 18.94 -9.41 -9.71
C THR A 112 18.03 -9.73 -8.54
N LEU A 113 16.72 -9.51 -8.69
CA LEU A 113 15.74 -9.81 -7.65
C LEU A 113 15.55 -11.32 -7.48
N GLU A 114 15.52 -12.07 -8.56
CA GLU A 114 15.50 -13.55 -8.54
C GLU A 114 16.71 -14.10 -7.79
N LYS A 115 17.92 -13.65 -8.13
CA LYS A 115 19.15 -14.04 -7.41
C LYS A 115 19.11 -13.68 -5.92
N GLN A 116 18.46 -12.57 -5.55
CA GLN A 116 18.29 -12.21 -4.15
C GLN A 116 17.28 -13.11 -3.44
N LEU A 117 16.19 -13.47 -4.13
CA LEU A 117 15.16 -14.36 -3.63
C LEU A 117 15.73 -15.76 -3.39
N ASP A 118 16.48 -16.30 -4.35
CA ASP A 118 17.16 -17.60 -4.21
C ASP A 118 18.07 -17.63 -2.97
N ARG A 119 18.90 -16.59 -2.78
CA ARG A 119 19.77 -16.48 -1.60
C ARG A 119 18.98 -16.39 -0.29
N LYS A 120 17.81 -15.76 -0.31
CA LYS A 120 16.95 -15.64 0.87
C LYS A 120 16.27 -16.97 1.18
N ASP A 121 15.83 -17.70 0.17
CA ASP A 121 15.27 -19.04 0.32
C ASP A 121 16.31 -20.03 0.86
N ASP A 122 17.55 -19.97 0.38
CA ASP A 122 18.67 -20.73 0.93
C ASP A 122 18.97 -20.35 2.39
N GLN A 123 18.90 -19.06 2.71
CA GLN A 123 19.07 -18.59 4.09
C GLN A 123 17.96 -19.14 5.00
N ILE A 124 16.70 -19.08 4.56
CA ILE A 124 15.54 -19.57 5.31
C ILE A 124 15.62 -21.09 5.48
N SER A 125 16.00 -21.84 4.44
CA SER A 125 16.16 -23.30 4.52
C SER A 125 17.23 -23.68 5.54
N SER A 126 18.38 -22.99 5.54
CA SER A 126 19.45 -23.22 6.53
C SER A 126 19.04 -22.86 7.96
N GLN A 127 18.18 -21.84 8.13
CA GLN A 127 17.67 -21.44 9.44
C GLN A 127 16.63 -22.45 9.93
N ASN A 128 15.73 -22.89 9.06
CA ASN A 128 14.74 -23.92 9.37
C ASN A 128 15.41 -25.23 9.77
N GLU A 129 16.47 -25.65 9.07
CA GLU A 129 17.17 -26.88 9.42
C GLU A 129 17.86 -26.76 10.79
N ARG A 130 18.57 -25.65 11.06
CA ARG A 130 19.15 -25.40 12.39
C ARG A 130 18.10 -25.35 13.49
N MET A 131 16.94 -24.75 13.24
CA MET A 131 15.84 -24.73 14.21
C MET A 131 15.26 -26.12 14.43
N ARG A 132 15.14 -26.95 13.38
CA ARG A 132 14.72 -28.36 13.51
C ARG A 132 15.72 -29.15 14.34
N GLU A 133 17.01 -29.05 14.05
CA GLU A 133 18.08 -29.67 14.84
C GLU A 133 18.02 -29.21 16.30
N GLN A 134 17.89 -27.90 16.55
CA GLN A 134 17.76 -27.37 17.90
C GLN A 134 16.53 -27.93 18.63
N ASN A 135 15.39 -28.03 17.94
CA ASN A 135 14.16 -28.61 18.51
C ASN A 135 14.31 -30.10 18.81
N ILE A 136 14.99 -30.86 17.95
CA ILE A 136 15.29 -32.28 18.17
C ILE A 136 16.21 -32.43 19.38
N LEU A 137 17.29 -31.64 19.48
CA LEU A 137 18.22 -31.68 20.59
C LEU A 137 17.56 -31.26 21.91
N MET A 138 16.72 -30.23 21.89
CA MET A 138 15.94 -29.80 23.06
C MET A 138 14.98 -30.90 23.51
N LYS A 139 14.32 -31.58 22.57
CA LYS A 139 13.45 -32.71 22.87
C LYS A 139 14.23 -33.89 23.46
N ASP A 140 15.40 -34.23 22.92
CA ASP A 140 16.27 -35.27 23.48
C ASP A 140 16.74 -34.90 24.89
N LEU A 141 17.15 -33.66 25.11
CA LEU A 141 17.51 -33.15 26.43
C LEU A 141 16.34 -33.24 27.41
N GLN A 142 15.15 -32.80 27.01
CA GLN A 142 13.93 -32.91 27.81
C GLN A 142 13.58 -34.35 28.12
N GLN A 143 13.74 -35.28 27.17
CA GLN A 143 13.52 -36.70 27.40
C GLN A 143 14.52 -37.27 28.42
N ARG A 144 15.82 -36.94 28.29
CA ARG A 144 16.84 -37.36 29.26
C ARG A 144 16.59 -36.79 30.65
N LEU A 145 16.20 -35.52 30.75
CA LEU A 145 15.86 -34.89 32.02
C LEU A 145 14.55 -35.44 32.60
N ALA A 146 13.55 -35.74 31.79
CA ALA A 146 12.30 -36.36 32.23
C ALA A 146 12.51 -37.80 32.71
N ILE A 147 13.46 -38.54 32.12
CA ILE A 147 13.86 -39.88 32.59
C ILE A 147 14.74 -39.78 33.84
N ALA A 148 15.55 -38.73 33.98
CA ALA A 148 16.42 -38.50 35.14
C ALA A 148 15.72 -37.82 36.33
N ALA A 149 14.54 -37.23 36.13
CA ALA A 149 13.71 -36.65 37.19
C ALA A 149 12.76 -37.73 37.74
N PRO A 150 13.02 -38.35 38.91
CA PRO A 150 11.94 -39.00 39.64
C PRO A 150 10.91 -37.93 39.99
N SER A 151 9.63 -38.27 39.81
CA SER A 151 8.49 -37.42 40.13
C SER A 151 8.54 -36.89 41.57
N GLN A 152 9.10 -35.71 41.77
CA GLN A 152 8.97 -34.97 43.02
C GLN A 152 8.84 -33.50 42.67
N GLN A 153 7.60 -33.04 42.58
CA GLN A 153 7.16 -31.69 42.96
C GLN A 153 5.67 -31.54 42.64
N ALA A 154 4.84 -32.12 43.51
CA ALA A 154 3.45 -31.73 43.66
C ALA A 154 3.02 -31.92 45.12
N ASP A 155 3.79 -31.37 46.06
CA ASP A 155 3.31 -31.22 47.44
C ASP A 155 4.22 -30.29 48.27
N VAL A 156 4.17 -28.98 48.02
CA VAL A 156 4.37 -27.99 49.11
C VAL A 156 3.67 -26.70 48.70
N ILE A 157 2.56 -26.39 49.38
CA ILE A 157 2.26 -25.12 50.07
C ILE A 157 0.76 -25.19 50.40
N SER A 158 0.49 -25.83 51.53
CA SER A 158 -0.76 -25.69 52.27
C SER A 158 -0.36 -25.41 53.71
N ALA A 159 -0.20 -24.13 54.06
CA ALA A 159 -0.34 -23.63 55.42
C ALA A 159 -0.31 -22.10 55.44
N ASN A 160 -1.43 -21.56 55.92
CA ASN A 160 -1.58 -20.29 56.62
C ASN A 160 -1.91 -19.04 55.77
N THR A 161 -3.22 -18.73 55.68
CA THR A 161 -3.82 -17.50 56.27
C THR A 161 -5.35 -17.54 56.09
N GLU A 162 -6.06 -17.89 57.15
CA GLU A 162 -7.41 -17.36 57.46
C GLU A 162 -7.17 -16.17 58.42
N GLN A 163 -7.79 -14.99 58.42
CA GLN A 163 -9.18 -14.61 58.22
C GLN A 163 -9.31 -13.11 57.83
N GLY A 164 -10.27 -12.83 56.96
CA GLY A 164 -11.18 -11.68 56.84
C GLY A 164 -10.78 -10.23 57.21
N SER A 165 -10.92 -9.33 56.22
CA SER A 165 -11.77 -8.13 56.34
C SER A 165 -12.08 -7.52 54.97
N LYS A 166 -13.33 -7.07 54.82
CA LYS A 166 -13.86 -6.32 53.68
C LYS A 166 -13.22 -4.92 53.68
N ASP A 167 -12.75 -4.46 52.51
CA ASP A 167 -13.17 -3.18 51.93
C ASP A 167 -12.48 -2.97 50.59
N ALA A 168 -13.29 -2.71 49.58
CA ALA A 168 -12.89 -2.42 48.22
C ALA A 168 -12.40 -0.96 48.14
N ASN A 169 -11.09 -0.74 48.01
CA ASN A 169 -10.60 0.44 47.27
C ASN A 169 -9.10 0.39 46.91
N ALA A 170 -8.84 0.86 45.69
CA ALA A 170 -7.64 1.58 45.25
C ALA A 170 -6.42 0.83 44.68
N LYS A 171 -6.28 1.03 43.35
CA LYS A 171 -5.08 1.10 42.47
C LYS A 171 -4.86 -0.13 41.58
N LYS A 172 -5.33 -0.07 40.33
CA LYS A 172 -4.60 0.46 39.15
C LYS A 172 -3.31 -0.31 38.86
N SER A 173 -3.32 -1.22 37.87
CA SER A 173 -2.18 -1.36 36.95
C SER A 173 -2.50 -2.26 35.75
N LYS A 174 -2.49 -1.63 34.57
CA LYS A 174 -1.96 -2.14 33.28
C LYS A 174 -2.81 -2.89 32.26
N ASP A 175 -4.10 -3.17 32.48
CA ASP A 175 -4.92 -3.78 31.40
C ASP A 175 -5.95 -2.84 30.74
N SER A 176 -5.92 -1.52 31.02
CA SER A 176 -6.90 -0.57 30.45
C SER A 176 -6.36 0.39 29.37
N ILE A 177 -5.17 0.16 28.81
CA ILE A 177 -4.60 1.09 27.83
C ILE A 177 -5.04 0.77 26.39
N TRP A 178 -5.42 -0.48 26.08
CA TRP A 178 -5.80 -0.85 24.71
C TRP A 178 -7.30 -0.90 24.40
N THR A 179 -8.16 -0.67 25.40
CA THR A 179 -9.63 -0.67 25.21
C THR A 179 -10.31 0.67 25.45
N ARG A 180 -9.58 1.71 25.87
CA ARG A 180 -10.14 3.08 26.07
C ARG A 180 -9.93 4.05 24.91
N GLU A 181 -9.02 3.78 23.97
CA GLU A 181 -8.85 4.63 22.79
C GLU A 181 -9.90 4.39 21.70
N PHE A 182 -10.53 3.20 21.68
CA PHE A 182 -11.55 2.88 20.67
C PHE A 182 -12.95 3.46 20.95
N HIS A 183 -13.23 3.93 22.17
CA HIS A 183 -14.57 4.43 22.54
C HIS A 183 -14.68 5.95 22.67
N LEU A 184 -13.56 6.70 22.64
CA LEU A 184 -13.60 8.18 22.65
C LEU A 184 -13.72 8.81 21.26
N PHE A 185 -13.56 8.04 20.18
CA PHE A 185 -13.71 8.55 18.81
C PHE A 185 -15.17 8.57 18.30
N ARG A 186 -16.15 8.04 19.06
CA ARG A 186 -17.55 7.90 18.59
C ARG A 186 -18.58 8.77 19.32
N ARG A 187 -18.18 9.77 20.11
CA ARG A 187 -19.11 10.69 20.80
C ARG A 187 -18.61 12.13 20.85
N ARG A 188 -18.22 12.66 19.69
CA ARG A 188 -18.03 14.12 19.54
C ARG A 188 -18.49 14.52 18.15
N ASP A 189 -19.78 14.31 17.90
CA ASP A 189 -20.60 14.98 16.89
C ASP A 189 -22.07 14.64 17.19
N SER A 190 -22.66 15.40 18.10
CA SER A 190 -24.11 15.63 18.24
C SER A 190 -24.29 16.95 18.97
#